data_AF-A0ABD0RJV5-F1
#
_entry.id   AF-A0ABD0RJV5-F1
#
_cell.length_a   1.000
_cell.length_b   1.000
_cell.length_c   1.000
_cell.angle_alpha   90.00
_cell.angle_beta   90.00
_cell.angle_gamma   90.00
#
_symmetry.space_group_name_H-M   'P 1'
#
loop_
_entity.id
_entity.type
_entity.pdbx_description
1 polymer ?
#
loop_
_entity_poly.entity_id
_entity_poly.type
_entity_poly.pdbx_seq_one_letter_code
_entity_poly.pdbx_strand_id
1 'polypeptide(L)'
;GTIHPFTITDHKNLQYLREAKRLNPRQARWALFFTRFNFNITYRPGTKNIPADALSRRSSSEQLTDPEPIIRPNLIVSPTVWTQDHDIQHATLQEPAPPECPKGKIYVPRSQRLDLLGTAHQSPGSGHPGSKRTLSLLQTRYWWPSMRRDTIRYVQSCSVCAMSNSPRMLPTEKLVPLPIPERP
;
A
#
# COMPACT_ATOMS: atom_id res chain seq x y z
N GLY A 1 14.00 -19.46 -16.07
CA GLY A 1 14.29 -19.27 -14.63
C GLY A 1 15.40 -20.22 -14.23
N THR A 2 16.26 -19.84 -13.28
CA THR A 2 17.40 -20.66 -12.84
C THR A 2 16.95 -22.01 -12.28
N ILE A 3 17.62 -23.09 -12.69
CA ILE A 3 17.27 -24.49 -12.38
C ILE A 3 17.37 -24.78 -10.87
N HIS A 4 18.21 -24.03 -10.15
CA HIS A 4 18.36 -24.12 -8.70
C HIS A 4 18.10 -22.77 -8.02
N PRO A 5 16.92 -22.60 -7.40
CA PRO A 5 16.50 -21.34 -6.82
C PRO A 5 17.14 -21.12 -5.44
N PHE A 6 18.31 -20.48 -5.35
CA PHE A 6 18.92 -20.12 -4.06
C PHE A 6 19.39 -18.66 -4.02
N THR A 7 19.09 -17.99 -2.92
CA THR A 7 19.49 -16.62 -2.60
C THR A 7 20.28 -16.65 -1.29
N ILE A 8 21.56 -16.31 -1.36
CA ILE A 8 22.45 -16.23 -0.20
C ILE A 8 22.38 -14.81 0.37
N THR A 9 22.09 -14.68 1.67
CA THR A 9 22.02 -13.38 2.36
C THR A 9 22.86 -13.38 3.62
N ASP A 10 23.43 -12.24 3.95
CA ASP A 10 24.11 -11.96 5.22
C ASP A 10 23.16 -11.52 6.33
N HIS A 11 21.85 -11.46 6.06
CA HIS A 11 20.84 -11.07 7.03
C HIS A 11 20.05 -12.27 7.55
N LYS A 12 20.51 -12.84 8.67
CA LYS A 12 19.98 -14.09 9.27
C LYS A 12 18.46 -14.11 9.43
N ASN A 13 17.83 -12.99 9.79
CA ASN A 13 16.38 -12.95 10.03
C ASN A 13 15.55 -13.25 8.77
N LEU A 14 16.13 -13.10 7.56
CA LEU A 14 15.41 -13.36 6.31
C LEU A 14 15.18 -14.85 6.06
N GLN A 15 15.91 -15.76 6.72
CA GLN A 15 15.65 -17.19 6.61
C GLN A 15 14.24 -17.56 7.09
N TYR A 16 13.77 -16.87 8.12
CA TYR A 16 12.46 -17.14 8.72
C TYR A 16 11.31 -16.46 7.99
N LEU A 17 11.54 -15.79 6.85
CA LEU A 17 10.50 -15.02 6.14
C LEU A 17 9.31 -15.89 5.71
N ARG A 18 9.55 -17.15 5.34
CA ARG A 18 8.49 -18.11 4.97
C ARG A 18 7.88 -18.85 6.16
N GLU A 19 8.63 -19.03 7.24
CA GLU A 19 8.26 -19.84 8.40
C GLU A 19 7.67 -19.02 9.55
N ALA A 20 7.77 -17.70 9.48
CA ALA A 20 7.35 -16.81 10.54
C ALA A 20 5.85 -16.97 10.83
N LYS A 21 5.55 -17.51 12.03
CA LYS A 21 4.17 -17.69 12.53
C LYS A 21 3.41 -16.36 12.72
N ARG A 22 4.13 -15.25 12.91
CA ARG A 22 3.56 -13.91 13.10
C ARG A 22 4.36 -12.88 12.33
N LEU A 23 3.77 -12.33 11.26
CA LEU A 23 4.35 -11.26 10.46
C LEU A 23 3.66 -9.94 10.76
N ASN A 24 4.44 -8.86 10.85
CA ASN A 24 3.84 -7.52 10.86
C ASN A 24 3.29 -7.18 9.46
N PRO A 25 2.39 -6.18 9.31
CA PRO A 25 1.74 -5.88 8.04
C PRO A 25 2.71 -5.53 6.89
N ARG A 26 3.86 -4.93 7.20
CA ARG A 26 4.90 -4.65 6.20
C ARG A 26 5.51 -5.98 5.72
N GLN A 27 5.92 -6.84 6.64
CA GLN A 27 6.51 -8.15 6.31
C GLN A 27 5.52 -9.06 5.58
N ALA A 28 4.23 -9.06 5.94
CA ALA A 28 3.20 -9.83 5.24
C ALA A 28 3.03 -9.40 3.76
N ARG A 29 3.03 -8.09 3.49
CA ARG A 29 3.01 -7.58 2.11
C ARG A 29 4.25 -8.01 1.32
N TRP A 30 5.43 -7.94 1.93
CA TRP A 30 6.66 -8.42 1.30
C TRP A 30 6.63 -9.94 1.08
N ALA A 31 6.20 -10.72 2.07
CA ALA A 31 6.06 -12.17 1.95
C ALA A 31 5.13 -12.56 0.78
N LEU A 32 3.97 -11.90 0.66
CA LEU A 32 3.05 -12.08 -0.48
C LEU A 32 3.67 -11.68 -1.83
N PHE A 33 4.46 -10.61 -1.88
CA PHE A 33 5.16 -10.23 -3.11
C PHE A 33 6.18 -11.32 -3.51
N PHE A 34 6.87 -11.89 -2.53
CA PHE A 34 7.91 -12.88 -2.74
C PHE A 34 7.38 -14.27 -3.13
N THR A 35 6.11 -14.62 -2.87
CA THR A 35 5.55 -15.90 -3.32
C THR A 35 5.54 -16.06 -4.84
N ARG A 36 5.64 -14.96 -5.59
CA ARG A 36 5.71 -14.94 -7.06
C ARG A 36 7.02 -15.49 -7.61
N PHE A 37 8.03 -15.65 -6.75
CA PHE A 37 9.37 -16.08 -7.14
C PHE A 37 9.68 -17.45 -6.52
N ASN A 38 10.40 -18.27 -7.29
CA ASN A 38 10.97 -19.51 -6.79
C ASN A 38 12.39 -19.21 -6.27
N PHE A 39 12.56 -19.16 -4.94
CA PHE A 39 13.86 -18.96 -4.27
C PHE A 39 13.89 -19.70 -2.93
N ASN A 40 15.09 -20.04 -2.48
CA ASN A 40 15.39 -20.51 -1.14
C ASN A 40 16.38 -19.54 -0.47
N ILE A 41 16.11 -19.08 0.76
CA ILE A 41 16.99 -18.13 1.46
C ILE A 41 17.93 -18.89 2.38
N THR A 42 19.23 -18.80 2.13
CA THR A 42 20.27 -19.35 3.01
C THR A 42 21.09 -18.22 3.62
N TYR A 43 21.27 -18.27 4.94
CA TYR A 43 22.12 -17.32 5.65
C TYR A 43 23.59 -17.71 5.50
N ARG A 44 24.41 -16.73 5.12
CA ARG A 44 25.87 -16.82 5.15
C ARG A 44 26.42 -15.58 5.84
N PRO A 45 27.18 -15.70 6.94
CA PRO A 45 27.78 -14.55 7.62
C PRO A 45 28.50 -13.62 6.65
N GLY A 46 28.35 -12.29 6.82
CA GLY A 46 28.93 -11.29 5.91
C GLY A 46 30.44 -11.44 5.70
N THR A 47 31.19 -11.82 6.75
CA THR A 47 32.63 -12.13 6.68
C THR A 47 32.98 -13.27 5.72
N LYS A 48 32.04 -14.18 5.47
CA LYS A 48 32.18 -15.28 4.52
C LYS A 48 31.54 -14.95 3.18
N ASN A 49 30.76 -13.87 3.05
CA ASN A 49 30.05 -13.46 1.84
C ASN A 49 30.87 -12.51 0.95
N ILE A 50 32.19 -12.67 0.96
CA ILE A 50 33.17 -11.82 0.26
C ILE A 50 32.86 -11.63 -1.24
N PRO A 51 32.44 -12.67 -2.01
CA PRO A 51 32.12 -12.48 -3.42
C PRO A 51 30.95 -11.52 -3.66
N ALA A 52 29.90 -11.59 -2.84
CA ALA A 52 28.75 -10.70 -2.97
C ALA A 52 29.12 -9.26 -2.57
N ASP A 53 29.94 -9.11 -1.53
CA ASP A 53 30.46 -7.81 -1.09
C ASP A 53 31.40 -7.17 -2.12
N ALA A 54 32.26 -7.97 -2.76
CA ALA A 54 33.14 -7.49 -3.84
C ALA A 54 32.35 -7.06 -5.09
N LEU A 55 31.29 -7.79 -5.45
CA LEU A 55 30.43 -7.45 -6.58
C LEU A 55 29.54 -6.22 -6.31
N SER A 56 29.07 -6.02 -5.08
CA SER A 56 28.28 -4.83 -4.72
C SER A 56 29.12 -3.55 -4.65
N ARG A 57 30.44 -3.69 -4.47
CA ARG A 57 31.41 -2.60 -4.37
C ARG A 57 32.17 -2.29 -5.66
N ARG A 58 31.90 -3.01 -6.77
CA ARG A 58 32.49 -2.63 -8.07
C ARG A 58 32.02 -1.21 -8.42
N SER A 59 32.93 -0.23 -8.31
CA SER A 59 32.77 1.06 -8.96
C SER A 59 32.81 0.80 -10.47
N SER A 60 31.65 0.79 -11.13
CA SER A 60 31.60 0.56 -12.57
C SER A 60 32.52 1.54 -13.30
N SER A 61 33.60 1.01 -13.88
CA SER A 61 34.30 1.60 -15.02
C SER A 61 33.64 1.16 -16.34
N GLU A 62 32.35 0.86 -16.28
CA GLU A 62 31.54 0.56 -17.46
C GLU A 62 31.05 1.90 -18.00
N GLN A 63 31.41 2.20 -19.24
CA GLN A 63 30.93 3.38 -19.96
C GLN A 63 29.42 3.50 -19.77
N LEU A 64 28.97 4.68 -19.35
CA LEU A 64 27.57 5.06 -19.21
C LEU A 64 26.88 4.90 -20.58
N THR A 65 26.45 3.70 -20.93
CA THR A 65 25.32 3.55 -21.85
C THR A 65 24.12 4.12 -21.11
N ASP A 66 23.41 5.06 -21.75
CA ASP A 66 22.25 5.72 -21.15
C ASP A 66 21.38 4.67 -20.45
N PRO A 67 21.10 4.85 -19.14
CA PRO A 67 20.40 3.83 -18.38
C PRO A 67 19.03 3.64 -19.02
N GLU A 68 18.72 2.40 -19.44
CA GLU A 68 17.35 2.07 -19.78
C GLU A 68 16.45 2.48 -18.61
N PRO A 69 15.32 3.16 -18.87
CA PRO A 69 14.44 3.59 -17.80
C PRO A 69 14.01 2.38 -16.98
N ILE A 70 14.22 2.47 -15.66
CA ILE A 70 13.80 1.46 -14.67
C ILE A 70 12.31 1.10 -14.86
N ILE A 71 11.54 2.06 -15.34
CA ILE A 71 10.15 1.91 -15.74
C ILE A 71 10.12 1.24 -17.12
N ARG A 72 9.72 -0.04 -17.15
CA ARG A 72 9.47 -0.76 -18.40
C ARG A 72 8.45 0.00 -19.25
N PRO A 73 8.59 0.04 -20.59
CA PRO A 73 7.64 0.73 -21.48
C PRO A 73 6.20 0.19 -21.37
N ASN A 74 6.02 -1.04 -20.87
CA ASN A 74 4.72 -1.66 -20.67
C ASN A 74 4.08 -1.32 -19.30
N LEU A 75 4.71 -0.45 -18.49
CA LEU A 75 4.11 0.02 -17.25
C LEU A 75 3.06 1.08 -17.58
N ILE A 76 1.79 0.68 -17.55
CA ILE A 76 0.67 1.62 -17.61
C ILE A 76 0.67 2.41 -16.29
N VAL A 77 1.33 3.57 -16.29
CA VAL A 77 1.05 4.61 -15.32
C VAL A 77 -0.31 5.15 -15.72
N SER A 78 -1.39 4.59 -15.16
CA SER A 78 -2.72 5.17 -15.32
C SER A 78 -2.76 6.40 -14.45
N PRO A 79 -2.70 7.63 -14.99
CA PRO A 79 -3.04 8.79 -14.20
C PRO A 79 -4.43 8.56 -13.58
N THR A 80 -4.62 8.97 -12.33
CA THR A 80 -5.97 9.12 -11.79
C THR A 80 -6.60 10.29 -12.52
N VAL A 81 -7.18 10.02 -13.69
CA VAL A 81 -7.92 11.01 -14.47
C VAL A 81 -9.29 11.14 -13.82
N TRP A 82 -9.62 12.37 -13.42
CA TRP A 82 -10.95 12.70 -12.93
C TRP A 82 -11.87 12.95 -14.13
N THR A 83 -12.51 11.89 -14.64
CA THR A 83 -13.41 12.03 -15.80
C THR A 83 -14.79 12.59 -15.40
N GLN A 84 -15.13 12.58 -14.12
CA GLN A 84 -16.44 13.00 -13.59
C GLN A 84 -16.65 14.52 -13.48
N ASP A 85 -15.69 15.37 -13.87
CA ASP A 85 -15.84 16.82 -13.68
C ASP A 85 -17.05 17.40 -14.41
N HIS A 86 -17.28 16.97 -15.65
CA HIS A 86 -18.39 17.44 -16.48
C HIS A 86 -19.74 17.06 -15.85
N ASP A 87 -19.87 15.82 -15.37
CA ASP A 87 -21.09 15.31 -14.75
C ASP A 87 -21.38 15.99 -13.42
N ILE A 88 -20.34 16.27 -12.62
CA ILE A 88 -20.45 17.03 -11.37
C ILE A 88 -20.88 18.47 -11.65
N GLN A 89 -20.32 19.11 -12.68
CA GLN A 89 -20.70 20.47 -13.06
C GLN A 89 -22.16 20.54 -13.53
N HIS A 90 -22.62 19.61 -14.36
CA HIS A 90 -24.02 19.53 -14.77
C HIS A 90 -24.96 19.30 -13.60
N ALA A 91 -24.62 18.38 -12.69
CA ALA A 91 -25.42 18.14 -11.49
C ALA A 91 -25.44 19.37 -10.55
N THR A 92 -24.37 20.16 -10.52
CA THR A 92 -24.29 21.39 -9.70
C THR A 92 -25.23 22.48 -10.20
N LEU A 93 -25.65 22.46 -11.49
CA LEU A 93 -26.68 23.36 -12.00
C LEU A 93 -28.05 23.11 -11.34
N GLN A 94 -28.31 21.87 -10.89
CA GLN A 94 -29.57 21.48 -10.23
C GLN A 94 -29.48 21.61 -8.70
N GLU A 95 -28.29 21.45 -8.14
CA GLU A 95 -28.01 21.58 -6.70
C GLU A 95 -26.84 22.57 -6.50
N PRO A 96 -27.14 23.89 -6.36
CA PRO A 96 -26.08 24.90 -6.29
C PRO A 96 -25.23 24.74 -5.03
N ALA A 97 -23.98 25.14 -5.14
CA ALA A 97 -23.04 25.06 -4.03
C ALA A 97 -23.50 25.91 -2.84
N PRO A 98 -23.46 25.38 -1.60
CA PRO A 98 -23.75 26.17 -0.41
C PRO A 98 -22.66 27.23 -0.20
N PRO A 99 -22.96 28.32 0.55
CA PRO A 99 -22.03 29.41 0.80
C PRO A 99 -20.76 28.98 1.55
N GLU A 100 -20.82 27.84 2.25
CA GLU A 100 -19.70 27.22 2.96
C GLU A 100 -18.66 26.58 2.03
N CYS A 101 -18.93 26.50 0.72
CA CYS A 101 -18.03 25.90 -0.24
C CYS A 101 -16.71 26.70 -0.31
N PRO A 102 -15.55 26.08 -0.04
CA PRO A 102 -14.27 26.77 -0.11
C PRO A 102 -13.96 27.27 -1.52
N LYS A 103 -13.35 28.45 -1.61
CA LYS A 103 -12.87 29.01 -2.88
C LYS A 103 -11.92 28.03 -3.58
N GLY A 104 -12.11 27.82 -4.88
CA GLY A 104 -11.29 26.93 -5.70
C GLY A 104 -11.59 25.43 -5.53
N LYS A 105 -12.68 25.06 -4.82
CA LYS A 105 -13.19 23.68 -4.77
C LYS A 105 -14.45 23.53 -5.62
N ILE A 106 -14.62 22.35 -6.20
CA ILE A 106 -15.84 21.95 -6.90
C ILE A 106 -16.79 21.32 -5.87
N TYR A 107 -17.99 21.89 -5.74
CA TYR A 107 -19.05 21.30 -4.93
C TYR A 107 -19.53 19.99 -5.57
N VAL A 108 -19.77 18.96 -4.76
CA VAL A 108 -20.26 17.66 -5.24
C VAL A 108 -21.70 17.41 -4.76
N PRO A 109 -22.68 17.47 -5.69
CA PRO A 109 -24.07 17.11 -5.44
C PRO A 109 -24.22 15.70 -4.90
N ARG A 110 -25.29 15.44 -4.14
CA ARG A 110 -25.46 14.15 -3.44
C ARG A 110 -25.40 12.94 -4.38
N SER A 111 -25.96 13.06 -5.58
CA SER A 111 -25.99 12.01 -6.61
C SER A 111 -24.60 11.56 -7.07
N GLN A 112 -23.62 12.46 -7.09
CA GLN A 112 -22.29 12.22 -7.64
C GLN A 112 -21.26 11.72 -6.59
N ARG A 113 -21.60 11.80 -5.29
CA ARG A 113 -20.65 11.49 -4.21
C ARG A 113 -20.18 10.04 -4.22
N LEU A 114 -21.09 9.08 -4.45
CA LEU A 114 -20.75 7.65 -4.42
C LEU A 114 -19.85 7.24 -5.58
N ASP A 115 -20.13 7.74 -6.78
CA ASP A 115 -19.32 7.45 -7.97
C ASP A 115 -17.89 8.03 -7.83
N LEU A 116 -17.81 9.26 -7.34
CA LEU A 116 -16.54 9.92 -7.06
C LEU A 116 -15.73 9.20 -5.97
N LEU A 117 -16.39 8.75 -4.90
CA LEU A 117 -15.78 7.93 -3.85
C LEU A 117 -15.25 6.59 -4.40
N GLY A 118 -16.02 5.93 -5.26
CA GLY A 118 -15.61 4.70 -5.94
C GLY A 118 -14.40 4.91 -6.82
N THR A 119 -14.40 5.95 -7.64
CA THR A 119 -13.27 6.29 -8.52
C THR A 119 -11.99 6.57 -7.72
N ALA A 120 -12.10 7.35 -6.63
CA ALA A 120 -10.95 7.66 -5.78
C ALA A 120 -10.42 6.45 -4.97
N HIS A 121 -11.29 5.49 -4.64
CA HIS A 121 -10.92 4.35 -3.81
C HIS A 121 -10.52 3.11 -4.62
N GLN A 122 -11.24 2.82 -5.70
CA GLN A 122 -11.16 1.54 -6.43
C GLN A 122 -10.44 1.64 -7.77
N SER A 123 -10.06 2.85 -8.23
CA SER A 123 -9.35 2.97 -9.50
C SER A 123 -8.08 2.10 -9.50
N PRO A 124 -7.76 1.43 -10.63
CA PRO A 124 -6.63 0.51 -10.73
C PRO A 124 -5.29 1.11 -10.25
N GLY A 125 -5.11 2.42 -10.41
CA GLY A 125 -3.92 3.15 -9.92
C GLY A 125 -3.95 3.53 -8.43
N SER A 126 -5.12 3.57 -7.78
CA SER A 126 -5.27 4.00 -6.38
C SER A 126 -5.08 2.88 -5.37
N GLY A 127 -5.37 1.63 -5.75
CA GLY A 127 -5.06 0.44 -4.96
C GLY A 127 -5.76 0.37 -3.58
N HIS A 128 -7.05 0.71 -3.50
CA HIS A 128 -7.83 0.70 -2.25
C HIS A 128 -7.17 1.49 -1.10
N PRO A 129 -6.90 2.80 -1.28
CA PRO A 129 -6.29 3.60 -0.24
C PRO A 129 -7.20 3.68 0.99
N GLY A 130 -6.59 3.69 2.18
CA GLY A 130 -7.32 3.89 3.42
C GLY A 130 -7.95 5.29 3.52
N SER A 131 -8.92 5.47 4.41
CA SER A 131 -9.80 6.66 4.47
C SER A 131 -9.06 8.00 4.46
N LYS A 132 -7.91 8.11 5.15
CA LYS A 132 -7.10 9.34 5.20
C LYS A 132 -6.55 9.72 3.82
N ARG A 133 -6.06 8.74 3.06
CA ARG A 133 -5.46 8.97 1.73
C ARG A 133 -6.54 9.22 0.68
N THR A 134 -7.64 8.46 0.73
CA THR A 134 -8.82 8.72 -0.12
C THR A 134 -9.36 10.14 0.09
N LEU A 135 -9.51 10.56 1.35
CA LEU A 135 -9.96 11.91 1.66
C LEU A 135 -8.99 12.96 1.13
N SER A 136 -7.69 12.77 1.34
CA SER A 136 -6.67 13.71 0.85
C SER A 136 -6.69 13.86 -0.67
N LEU A 137 -6.93 12.77 -1.41
CA LEU A 137 -7.03 12.81 -2.87
C LEU A 137 -8.25 13.62 -3.30
N LEU A 138 -9.42 13.33 -2.73
CA LEU A 138 -10.66 14.03 -3.05
C LEU A 138 -10.58 15.52 -2.70
N GLN A 139 -10.01 15.84 -1.53
CA GLN A 139 -9.84 17.19 -1.04
C GLN A 139 -8.90 18.03 -1.89
N THR A 140 -8.14 17.46 -2.85
CA THR A 140 -7.35 18.28 -3.79
C THR A 140 -8.24 19.18 -4.64
N ARG A 141 -9.43 18.70 -5.02
CA ARG A 141 -10.28 19.37 -6.02
C ARG A 141 -11.75 19.53 -5.61
N TYR A 142 -12.27 18.59 -4.82
CA TYR A 142 -13.69 18.51 -4.50
C TYR A 142 -14.00 18.90 -3.05
N TRP A 143 -15.26 19.24 -2.79
CA TRP A 143 -15.75 19.50 -1.44
C TRP A 143 -17.26 19.23 -1.31
N TRP A 144 -17.68 18.74 -0.15
CA TRP A 144 -19.07 18.77 0.34
C TRP A 144 -19.07 18.68 1.88
N PRO A 145 -20.13 19.11 2.59
CA PRO A 145 -20.10 19.27 4.06
C PRO A 145 -19.74 18.00 4.82
N SER A 146 -20.29 16.85 4.41
CA SER A 146 -20.07 15.54 5.05
C SER A 146 -18.92 14.72 4.46
N MET A 147 -18.06 15.31 3.61
CA MET A 147 -17.02 14.59 2.84
C MET A 147 -16.16 13.66 3.68
N ARG A 148 -15.67 14.14 4.82
CA ARG A 148 -14.86 13.33 5.73
C ARG A 148 -15.61 12.11 6.25
N ARG A 149 -16.85 12.31 6.71
CA ARG A 149 -17.70 11.24 7.28
C ARG A 149 -18.06 10.22 6.22
N ASP A 150 -18.44 10.69 5.04
CA ASP A 150 -18.84 9.84 3.91
C ASP A 150 -17.67 9.01 3.40
N THR A 151 -16.48 9.62 3.29
CA THR A 151 -15.25 8.90 2.89
C THR A 151 -14.88 7.81 3.86
N ILE A 152 -14.95 8.08 5.17
CA ILE A 152 -14.65 7.07 6.21
C ILE A 152 -15.64 5.91 6.10
N ARG A 153 -16.94 6.22 6.06
CA ARG A 153 -18.01 5.22 5.97
C ARG A 153 -17.85 4.34 4.73
N TYR A 154 -17.59 4.96 3.57
CA TYR A 154 -17.41 4.26 2.31
C TYR A 154 -16.24 3.27 2.36
N VAL A 155 -15.06 3.73 2.79
CA VAL A 155 -13.86 2.87 2.87
C VAL A 155 -14.03 1.75 3.91
N GLN A 156 -14.71 2.01 5.03
CA GLN A 156 -15.00 0.99 6.04
C GLN A 156 -15.98 -0.08 5.52
N SER A 157 -16.91 0.28 4.63
CA SER A 157 -17.83 -0.66 3.98
C SER A 157 -17.20 -1.48 2.85
N CYS A 158 -15.95 -1.18 2.45
CA CYS A 158 -15.29 -1.90 1.37
C CYS A 158 -14.85 -3.30 1.82
N SER A 159 -15.41 -4.35 1.19
CA SER A 159 -15.09 -5.76 1.48
C SER A 159 -13.60 -6.08 1.27
N VAL A 160 -13.00 -5.56 0.19
CA VAL A 160 -11.56 -5.73 -0.10
C VAL A 160 -10.71 -5.17 1.04
N CYS A 161 -11.04 -3.97 1.52
CA CYS A 161 -10.34 -3.36 2.65
C CYS A 161 -10.57 -4.15 3.94
N ALA A 162 -11.80 -4.58 4.22
CA ALA A 162 -12.15 -5.35 5.41
C ALA A 162 -11.35 -6.66 5.49
N MET A 163 -11.17 -7.36 4.36
CA MET A 163 -10.34 -8.56 4.28
C MET A 163 -8.85 -8.28 4.47
N SER A 164 -8.37 -7.13 4.00
CA SER A 164 -6.94 -6.76 4.05
C SER A 164 -6.50 -6.12 5.38
N ASN A 165 -7.43 -5.59 6.16
CA ASN A 165 -7.14 -4.91 7.42
C ASN A 165 -6.95 -5.93 8.55
N SER A 166 -5.70 -6.17 8.95
CA SER A 166 -5.42 -6.91 10.19
C SER A 166 -5.80 -6.06 11.42
N PRO A 167 -6.40 -6.66 12.46
CA PRO A 167 -6.68 -5.96 13.72
C PRO A 167 -5.40 -5.29 14.24
N ARG A 168 -5.49 -4.00 14.62
CA ARG A 168 -4.36 -3.29 15.27
C ARG A 168 -4.07 -3.80 16.68
N MET A 169 -5.04 -4.50 17.28
CA MET A 169 -4.94 -5.10 18.59
C MET A 169 -4.67 -6.59 18.38
N LEU A 170 -3.57 -7.09 18.92
CA LEU A 170 -3.44 -8.51 19.17
C LEU A 170 -4.59 -8.91 20.11
N PRO A 171 -5.14 -10.14 20.03
CA PRO A 171 -6.05 -10.61 21.05
C PRO A 171 -5.40 -10.35 22.41
N THR A 172 -6.08 -9.61 23.28
CA THR A 172 -5.71 -9.46 24.68
C THR A 172 -5.94 -10.82 25.33
N GLU A 173 -5.10 -11.80 24.99
CA GLU A 173 -4.98 -13.02 25.74
C GLU A 173 -4.59 -12.58 27.16
N LYS A 174 -5.42 -12.93 28.13
CA LYS A 174 -5.22 -12.53 29.53
C LYS A 174 -3.78 -12.91 29.90
N LEU A 175 -3.00 -11.95 30.36
CA LEU A 175 -1.68 -12.23 30.94
C LEU A 175 -1.92 -13.20 32.10
N VAL A 176 -1.66 -14.50 31.88
CA VAL A 176 -1.70 -15.49 32.95
C VAL A 176 -0.44 -15.27 33.77
N PRO A 177 -0.54 -14.99 35.08
CA PRO A 177 0.64 -14.91 35.93
C PRO A 177 1.41 -16.23 35.85
N LEU A 178 2.73 -16.16 35.74
CA LEU A 178 3.56 -17.35 35.88
C LEU A 178 3.26 -18.02 37.23
N PRO A 179 3.23 -19.36 37.30
CA PRO A 179 3.04 -20.05 38.57
C PRO A 179 4.14 -19.60 39.55
N ILE A 180 3.73 -19.26 40.77
CA ILE A 180 4.65 -18.85 41.83
C ILE A 180 5.55 -20.05 42.14
N PRO A 181 6.90 -19.91 42.07
CA PRO A 181 7.79 -21.01 42.39
C PRO A 181 7.64 -21.41 43.86
N GLU A 182 7.42 -22.70 44.11
CA GLU A 182 7.10 -23.19 45.45
C GLU A 182 8.32 -23.33 46.38
N ARG A 183 9.56 -23.14 45.90
CA ARG A 183 10.79 -23.27 46.71
C ARG A 183 11.94 -22.37 46.22
N PRO A 184 12.86 -21.97 47.13
CA PRO A 184 14.00 -21.11 46.85
C PRO A 184 15.02 -21.72 45.88
#